data_AF-A0A151UH84-F1
#
_entry.id   AF-A0A151UH84-F1
#
_cell.length_a   1.000
_cell.length_b   1.000
_cell.length_c   1.000
_cell.angle_alpha   90.00
_cell.angle_beta   90.00
_cell.angle_gamma   90.00
#
_symmetry.space_group_name_H-M   'P 1'
#
loop_
_entity.id
_entity.type
_entity.pdbx_description
1 polymer ?
#
loop_
_entity_poly.entity_id
_entity_poly.type
_entity_poly.pdbx_seq_one_letter_code
_entity_poly.pdbx_strand_id
1 'polypeptide(L)'
;QWLARFNPGPVIYCAFGSECRMVQDQFKELLLGLELTGFPEGFKERSITHCGASSLLEAFVSKCQIVMLPNILDQIFNAMMISSSFKAGVEGEKGEEDGLFTKESVCKAVKAVMDDESEIGREITENHLN
;
A
#
# COMPACT_ATOMS: atom_id res chain seq x y z
N GLN A 1 22.91 -7.16 0.72
CA GLN A 1 23.11 -5.82 0.13
C GLN A 1 22.70 -5.82 -1.36
N TRP A 2 21.40 -5.80 -1.65
CA TRP A 2 20.87 -5.66 -3.01
C TRP A 2 20.33 -4.26 -3.27
N LEU A 3 19.47 -3.76 -2.36
CA LEU A 3 18.93 -2.39 -2.40
C LEU A 3 20.03 -1.31 -2.41
N ALA A 4 21.15 -1.54 -1.72
CA ALA A 4 22.28 -0.60 -1.65
C ALA A 4 22.99 -0.36 -3.01
N ARG A 5 22.60 -1.07 -4.09
CA ARG A 5 23.18 -0.89 -5.43
C ARG A 5 22.46 0.17 -6.26
N PHE A 6 21.31 0.65 -5.82
CA PHE A 6 20.51 1.64 -6.52
C PHE A 6 20.75 3.02 -5.94
N ASN A 7 20.63 4.06 -6.77
CA ASN A 7 20.62 5.43 -6.28
C ASN A 7 19.46 5.63 -5.30
N PRO A 8 19.61 6.50 -4.28
CA PRO A 8 18.48 6.91 -3.45
C PRO A 8 17.32 7.38 -4.31
N GLY A 9 16.16 6.76 -4.13
CA GLY A 9 14.97 6.98 -4.94
C GLY A 9 13.75 6.33 -4.28
N PRO A 10 12.53 6.55 -4.81
CA PRO A 10 11.33 5.96 -4.24
C PRO A 10 11.40 4.43 -4.32
N VAL A 11 11.23 3.78 -3.16
CA VAL A 11 11.13 2.32 -3.05
C VAL A 11 9.72 1.97 -2.60
N ILE A 12 9.13 0.99 -3.29
CA ILE A 12 7.89 0.35 -2.84
C ILE A 12 8.25 -0.99 -2.22
N TYR A 13 8.00 -1.13 -0.93
CA TYR A 13 8.10 -2.39 -0.21
C TYR A 13 6.75 -3.11 -0.27
N CYS A 14 6.75 -4.35 -0.75
CA CYS A 14 5.54 -5.18 -0.86
C CYS A 14 5.66 -6.39 0.08
N ALA A 15 4.78 -6.49 1.08
CA ALA A 15 4.80 -7.58 2.06
C ALA A 15 3.41 -8.20 2.25
N PHE A 16 3.26 -9.44 1.78
CA PHE A 16 2.00 -10.19 1.86
C PHE A 16 2.02 -11.33 2.90
N GLY A 17 3.11 -11.46 3.67
CA GLY A 17 3.22 -12.47 4.72
C GLY A 17 3.20 -13.90 4.19
N SER A 18 3.26 -14.89 5.08
CA SER A 18 3.19 -16.31 4.73
C SER A 18 1.75 -16.84 4.61
N GLU A 19 0.78 -16.12 5.19
CA GLU A 19 -0.62 -16.54 5.31
C GLU A 19 -1.47 -16.07 4.13
N CYS A 20 -1.08 -15.00 3.44
CA CYS A 20 -1.77 -14.55 2.24
C CYS A 20 -1.30 -15.35 1.03
N ARG A 21 -2.10 -16.33 0.59
CA ARG A 21 -1.93 -16.94 -0.74
C ARG A 21 -2.62 -16.09 -1.78
N MET A 22 -1.85 -15.20 -2.41
CA MET A 22 -2.31 -14.49 -3.60
C MET A 22 -2.40 -15.47 -4.77
N VAL A 23 -3.56 -15.58 -5.40
CA VAL A 23 -3.71 -16.35 -6.64
C VAL A 23 -2.90 -15.67 -7.76
N GLN A 24 -2.40 -16.44 -8.73
CA GLN A 24 -1.48 -15.92 -9.77
C GLN A 24 -2.04 -14.68 -10.50
N ASP A 25 -3.35 -14.66 -10.76
CA ASP A 25 -4.00 -13.54 -11.42
C ASP A 25 -3.98 -12.27 -10.56
N GLN A 26 -4.18 -12.37 -9.25
CA GLN A 26 -4.08 -11.22 -8.34
C GLN A 26 -2.64 -10.71 -8.21
N PHE A 27 -1.66 -11.61 -8.22
CA PHE A 27 -0.26 -11.18 -8.26
C PHE A 27 0.07 -10.42 -9.55
N LYS A 28 -0.49 -10.86 -10.68
CA LYS A 28 -0.36 -10.18 -11.96
C LYS A 28 -1.02 -8.81 -11.96
N GLU A 29 -2.23 -8.69 -11.42
CA GLU A 29 -2.93 -7.40 -11.27
C GLU A 29 -2.13 -6.43 -10.40
N LEU A 30 -1.51 -6.91 -9.31
CA LEU A 30 -0.63 -6.10 -8.47
C LEU A 30 0.56 -5.55 -9.26
N LEU A 31 1.27 -6.42 -10.00
CA LEU A 31 2.44 -6.02 -10.78
C LEU A 31 2.07 -5.03 -11.89
N LEU A 32 0.98 -5.30 -12.62
CA LEU A 32 0.49 -4.39 -13.66
C LEU A 32 0.05 -3.06 -13.05
N GLY A 33 -0.60 -3.07 -11.88
CA GLY A 33 -1.02 -1.86 -11.19
C GLY A 33 0.18 -1.00 -10.80
N LEU A 34 1.23 -1.62 -10.28
CA LEU A 34 2.51 -0.96 -9.98
C LEU A 34 3.15 -0.37 -11.24
N GLU A 35 3.21 -1.11 -12.34
CA GLU A 35 3.75 -0.63 -13.62
C GLU A 35 2.96 0.59 -14.15
N LEU A 36 1.63 0.54 -14.07
CA LEU A 36 0.73 1.63 -14.48
C LEU A 36 0.88 2.91 -13.65
N THR A 37 1.50 2.84 -12.46
CA THR A 37 1.75 4.04 -11.66
C THR A 37 2.77 4.95 -12.32
N GLY A 38 3.66 4.40 -13.14
CA GLY A 38 4.76 5.13 -13.78
C GLY A 38 5.81 5.66 -12.81
N PHE A 39 5.67 5.39 -11.49
CA PHE A 39 6.52 5.83 -10.39
C PHE A 39 6.93 7.32 -10.49
N PRO A 40 6.07 8.28 -10.07
CA PRO A 40 6.39 9.70 -10.13
C PRO A 40 7.70 10.06 -9.41
N GLU A 41 8.41 11.03 -9.97
CA GLU A 41 9.59 11.66 -9.38
C GLU A 41 9.15 12.47 -8.15
N GLY A 42 9.35 11.92 -6.95
CA GLY A 42 8.88 12.52 -5.70
C GLY A 42 9.07 11.56 -4.53
N PHE A 43 9.88 11.97 -3.56
CA PHE A 43 10.49 11.09 -2.57
C PHE A 43 9.53 10.78 -1.40
N LYS A 44 8.94 9.57 -1.36
CA LYS A 44 8.40 8.95 -0.13
C LYS A 44 8.55 7.42 -0.19
N GLU A 45 8.99 6.80 0.89
CA GLU A 45 9.01 5.34 1.02
C GLU A 45 7.57 4.83 1.19
N ARG A 46 7.25 3.70 0.56
CA ARG A 46 5.88 3.17 0.47
C ARG A 46 5.84 1.72 0.87
N SER A 47 4.79 1.37 1.59
CA SER A 47 4.51 -0.01 1.99
C SER A 47 3.18 -0.44 1.38
N ILE A 48 3.21 -1.45 0.51
CA ILE A 48 2.02 -2.17 0.08
C ILE A 48 1.93 -3.43 0.92
N THR A 49 0.87 -3.54 1.69
CA THR A 49 0.72 -4.61 2.68
C THR A 49 -0.67 -5.22 2.63
N HIS A 50 -0.74 -6.49 3.02
CA HIS A 50 -1.99 -7.17 3.33
C HIS A 50 -2.57 -6.80 4.70
N CYS A 51 -2.00 -5.82 5.41
CA CYS A 51 -2.42 -5.41 6.76
C CYS A 51 -2.11 -6.44 7.87
N GLY A 52 -1.06 -7.25 7.71
CA GLY A 52 -0.51 -8.02 8.83
C GLY A 52 0.05 -7.09 9.91
N ALA A 53 -0.19 -7.40 11.18
CA ALA A 53 0.17 -6.52 12.30
C ALA A 53 1.67 -6.15 12.32
N SER A 54 2.56 -7.10 12.02
CA SER A 54 4.00 -6.84 11.93
C SER A 54 4.35 -5.87 10.81
N SER A 55 3.78 -6.06 9.62
CA SER A 55 4.03 -5.16 8.48
C SER A 55 3.46 -3.77 8.70
N LEU A 56 2.34 -3.64 9.40
CA LEU A 56 1.81 -2.33 9.80
C LEU A 56 2.75 -1.64 10.80
N LEU A 57 3.21 -2.34 11.83
CA LEU A 57 4.16 -1.78 12.80
C LEU A 57 5.45 -1.31 12.12
N GLU A 58 6.02 -2.12 11.23
CA GLU A 58 7.20 -1.74 10.44
C GLU A 58 6.95 -0.49 9.58
N ALA A 59 5.79 -0.41 8.93
CA ALA A 59 5.42 0.73 8.11
C ALA A 59 5.30 2.02 8.95
N PHE A 60 4.69 1.95 10.14
CA PHE A 60 4.60 3.09 11.05
C PHE A 60 5.97 3.55 11.55
N VAL A 61 6.81 2.62 12.02
CA VAL A 61 8.15 2.94 12.53
C VAL A 61 9.01 3.59 11.43
N SER A 62 8.84 3.14 10.18
CA SER A 62 9.57 3.66 9.02
C SER A 62 8.91 4.92 8.42
N LYS A 63 7.75 5.35 8.94
CA LYS A 63 6.95 6.46 8.40
C LYS A 63 6.61 6.30 6.92
N CYS A 64 6.44 5.05 6.49
CA CYS A 64 6.07 4.71 5.13
C CYS A 64 4.63 5.11 4.88
N GLN A 65 4.36 5.61 3.67
CA GLN A 65 2.98 5.75 3.24
C GLN A 65 2.38 4.36 2.92
N ILE A 66 1.19 4.08 3.42
CA ILE A 66 0.64 2.71 3.46
C ILE A 66 -0.48 2.54 2.44
N VAL A 67 -0.32 1.56 1.55
CA VAL A 67 -1.40 1.03 0.70
C VAL A 67 -1.76 -0.38 1.19
N MET A 68 -3.05 -0.61 1.35
CA MET A 68 -3.60 -1.78 2.02
C MET A 68 -4.40 -2.61 1.02
N LEU A 69 -4.09 -3.90 0.94
CA LEU A 69 -4.81 -4.89 0.14
C LEU A 69 -5.16 -6.10 1.03
N PRO A 70 -6.05 -5.93 2.04
CA PRO A 70 -6.36 -6.97 3.02
C PRO A 70 -7.09 -8.14 2.35
N ASN A 71 -6.79 -9.38 2.73
CA ASN A 71 -7.36 -10.57 2.10
C ASN A 71 -8.19 -11.45 3.04
N ILE A 72 -7.82 -11.52 4.32
CA ILE A 72 -8.54 -12.32 5.34
C ILE A 72 -9.12 -11.43 6.44
N LEU A 73 -10.02 -11.98 7.25
CA LEU A 73 -10.89 -11.22 8.17
C LEU A 73 -10.13 -10.30 9.13
N ASP A 74 -9.09 -10.79 9.80
CA ASP A 74 -8.26 -10.00 10.74
C ASP A 74 -7.54 -8.84 10.05
N GLN A 75 -7.08 -9.05 8.82
CA GLN A 75 -6.47 -8.03 7.98
C GLN A 75 -7.46 -6.94 7.59
N ILE A 76 -8.73 -7.30 7.34
CA ILE A 76 -9.79 -6.34 7.03
C ILE A 76 -10.06 -5.45 8.24
N PHE A 77 -10.10 -6.01 9.46
CA PHE A 77 -10.23 -5.20 10.68
C PHE A 77 -9.04 -4.25 10.87
N ASN A 78 -7.82 -4.72 10.62
CA ASN A 78 -6.64 -3.86 10.64
C ASN A 78 -6.75 -2.76 9.59
N ALA A 79 -7.13 -3.08 8.35
CA ALA A 79 -7.32 -2.10 7.28
C ALA A 79 -8.35 -1.03 7.67
N MET A 80 -9.50 -1.43 8.21
CA MET A 80 -10.51 -0.49 8.70
C MET A 80 -9.98 0.42 9.81
N MET A 81 -9.22 -0.12 10.76
CA MET A 81 -8.62 0.69 11.83
C MET A 81 -7.65 1.74 11.26
N ILE A 82 -6.81 1.34 10.30
CA ILE A 82 -5.80 2.21 9.69
C ILE A 82 -6.45 3.26 8.77
N SER A 83 -7.42 2.88 7.95
CA SER A 83 -8.08 3.79 7.01
C SER A 83 -9.06 4.73 7.70
N SER A 84 -9.86 4.23 8.65
CA SER A 84 -10.99 4.96 9.21
C SER A 84 -10.66 5.66 10.52
N SER A 85 -9.91 5.00 11.42
CA SER A 85 -9.57 5.57 12.74
C SER A 85 -8.29 6.39 12.71
N PHE A 86 -7.21 5.85 12.13
CA PHE A 86 -5.93 6.54 12.08
C PHE A 86 -5.75 7.41 10.83
N LYS A 87 -6.53 7.14 9.77
CA LYS A 87 -6.39 7.80 8.47
C LYS A 87 -4.93 7.85 8.00
N ALA A 88 -4.28 6.70 8.15
CA ALA A 88 -2.85 6.53 7.94
C ALA A 88 -2.57 5.55 6.79
N GLY A 89 -3.55 5.29 5.93
CA GLY A 89 -3.35 4.44 4.76
C GLY A 89 -4.56 4.45 3.83
N VAL A 90 -4.34 4.07 2.58
CA VAL A 90 -5.39 3.89 1.57
C VAL A 90 -5.60 2.41 1.30
N GLU A 91 -6.85 1.98 1.29
CA GLU A 91 -7.21 0.64 0.83
C GLU A 91 -7.40 0.63 -0.68
N GLY A 92 -6.86 -0.40 -1.35
CA GLY A 92 -7.19 -0.67 -2.75
C GLY A 92 -8.62 -1.17 -2.86
N GLU A 93 -9.41 -0.53 -3.72
CA GLU A 93 -10.78 -0.93 -4.03
C GLU A 93 -10.82 -2.38 -4.55
N LYS A 94 -11.79 -3.15 -4.06
CA LYS A 94 -12.04 -4.54 -4.45
C LYS A 94 -13.43 -4.67 -5.04
N GLY A 95 -13.59 -5.60 -5.99
CA GLY A 95 -14.89 -5.93 -6.55
C GLY A 95 -15.84 -6.47 -5.47
N GLU A 96 -17.10 -6.02 -5.49
CA GLU A 96 -18.10 -6.40 -4.49
C GLU A 96 -18.46 -7.90 -4.56
N GLU A 97 -18.42 -8.48 -5.76
CA GLU A 97 -18.82 -9.88 -5.99
C GLU A 97 -17.68 -10.88 -5.77
N ASP A 98 -16.46 -10.54 -6.21
CA ASP A 98 -15.31 -11.46 -6.21
C ASP A 98 -14.29 -11.15 -5.11
N GLY A 99 -14.35 -9.98 -4.48
CA GLY A 99 -13.40 -9.53 -3.45
C GLY A 99 -11.97 -9.28 -3.98
N LEU A 100 -11.82 -9.17 -5.30
CA LEU A 100 -10.53 -9.06 -5.98
C LEU A 100 -10.21 -7.61 -6.31
N PHE A 101 -8.93 -7.26 -6.27
CA PHE A 101 -8.47 -5.95 -6.75
C PHE A 101 -8.06 -6.04 -8.23
N THR A 102 -8.15 -4.91 -8.94
CA THR A 102 -7.65 -4.75 -10.31
C THR A 102 -6.36 -3.93 -10.32
N LYS A 103 -5.60 -4.02 -11.41
CA LYS A 103 -4.44 -3.15 -11.66
C LYS A 103 -4.81 -1.66 -11.62
N GLU A 104 -6.01 -1.29 -12.09
CA GLU A 104 -6.49 0.10 -12.03
C GLU A 104 -6.71 0.54 -10.58
N SER A 105 -7.31 -0.33 -9.75
CA SER A 105 -7.51 -0.08 -8.33
C SER A 105 -6.17 0.10 -7.59
N VAL A 106 -5.21 -0.81 -7.82
CA VAL A 106 -3.86 -0.72 -7.25
C VAL A 106 -3.18 0.57 -7.69
N CYS A 107 -3.23 0.90 -8.98
CA CYS A 107 -2.63 2.13 -9.52
C CYS A 107 -3.24 3.38 -8.90
N LYS A 108 -4.58 3.41 -8.75
CA LYS A 108 -5.30 4.52 -8.13
C LYS A 108 -4.90 4.68 -6.66
N ALA A 109 -4.90 3.60 -5.88
CA ALA A 109 -4.54 3.63 -4.46
C ALA A 109 -3.09 4.09 -4.25
N VAL A 110 -2.16 3.55 -5.06
CA VAL A 110 -0.77 3.99 -5.03
C VAL A 110 -0.68 5.46 -5.41
N LYS A 111 -1.28 5.92 -6.51
CA LYS A 111 -1.24 7.33 -6.92
C LYS A 111 -1.83 8.28 -5.88
N ALA A 112 -2.94 7.94 -5.24
CA ALA A 112 -3.55 8.75 -4.18
C ALA A 112 -2.59 9.00 -3.01
N VAL A 113 -1.72 8.03 -2.73
CA VAL A 113 -0.70 8.09 -1.69
C VAL A 113 0.62 8.71 -2.21
N MET A 114 0.86 8.67 -3.52
CA MET A 114 2.06 9.21 -4.16
C MET A 114 2.00 10.70 -4.46
N ASP A 115 0.80 11.23 -4.69
CA ASP A 115 0.59 12.59 -5.13
C ASP A 115 0.61 13.56 -3.94
N ASP A 116 1.62 14.42 -3.88
CA ASP A 116 1.76 15.43 -2.82
C ASP A 116 0.68 16.53 -2.92
N GLU A 117 0.04 16.67 -4.07
CA GLU A 117 -1.14 17.54 -4.25
C GLU A 117 -2.44 16.83 -3.86
N SER A 118 -2.40 15.52 -3.57
CA SER A 118 -3.55 14.79 -3.05
C SER A 118 -3.80 15.14 -1.59
N GLU A 119 -5.03 15.56 -1.30
CA GLU A 119 -5.52 15.73 0.07
C GLU A 119 -5.31 14.46 0.91
N ILE A 120 -5.53 13.29 0.30
CA ILE A 120 -5.36 11.98 0.95
C ILE A 120 -3.88 11.73 1.29
N GLY A 121 -2.98 11.93 0.34
CA GLY A 121 -1.54 11.76 0.56
C GLY A 121 -0.99 12.69 1.64
N ARG A 122 -1.51 13.93 1.70
CA ARG A 122 -1.17 14.90 2.76
C ARG A 122 -1.71 14.48 4.12
N GLU A 123 -2.98 14.12 4.22
CA GLU A 123 -3.60 13.67 5.47
C GLU A 123 -2.86 12.46 6.05
N ILE A 124 -2.54 11.46 5.23
CA ILE A 124 -1.79 10.27 5.67
C ILE A 124 -0.38 10.64 6.12
N THR A 125 0.29 11.58 5.44
CA THR A 125 1.61 12.07 5.84
C THR A 125 1.56 12.78 7.21
N GLU A 126 0.58 13.65 7.42
CA GLU A 126 0.40 14.38 8.68
C GLU A 126 0.10 13.44 9.85
N ASN A 127 -0.75 12.43 9.64
CA ASN A 127 -1.12 11.47 10.69
C ASN A 127 0.01 10.52 11.10
N HIS A 128 1.05 10.36 10.27
CA HIS A 128 2.26 9.61 10.64
C HIS A 128 3.31 10.44 11.41
N LEU A 129 3.13 11.75 11.50
CA LEU A 129 4.07 12.67 12.16
C LEU A 129 3.67 13.05 13.59
N ASN A 130 2.44 12.72 14.00
CA ASN A 130 1.91 12.95 15.34
C ASN A 130 2.10 11.72 16.25
#